data_AF-A0A2R6L363-F1
#
_entry.id   AF-A0A2R6L363-F1
#
_cell.length_a   1.000
_cell.length_b   1.000
_cell.length_c   1.000
_cell.angle_alpha   90.00
_cell.angle_beta   90.00
_cell.angle_gamma   90.00
#
_symmetry.space_group_name_H-M   'P 1'
#
loop_
_entity.id
_entity.type
_entity.pdbx_description
1 polymer ?
#
loop_
_entity_poly.entity_id
_entity_poly.type
_entity_poly.pdbx_seq_one_letter_code
_entity_poly.pdbx_strand_id
1 'polypeptide(L)'
;MVDDEFRISAEERERLVAEEVEEFPINTPKYTTYLLNPAINLSQSNRPEVVGQMSEIIDDFRTKHPDGTFEDWIEFYFEKYDGERRLKEATERAVPMVKKMKEAFDQVDKDMTHNYLRDLVLFKTYEGFDIQETILRKLRDMYDAEIERATPDREEIDAPIVYYDENKTNKAMTVDISELKSAMK
;
A
#
# COMPACT_ATOMS: atom_id res chain seq x y z
N MET A 1 -0.66 15.10 34.15
CA MET A 1 -0.51 15.34 32.70
C MET A 1 -0.99 14.08 32.04
N VAL A 2 -1.97 14.18 31.15
CA VAL A 2 -2.38 13.02 30.33
C VAL A 2 -1.21 12.79 29.39
N ASP A 3 -0.66 11.56 29.33
CA ASP A 3 0.41 11.24 28.40
C ASP A 3 0.02 11.66 26.97
N ASP A 4 0.98 12.20 26.21
CA ASP A 4 0.76 12.67 24.83
C ASP A 4 0.43 11.53 23.85
N GLU A 5 0.48 10.27 24.30
CA GLU A 5 0.06 9.08 23.56
C GLU A 5 -0.82 8.17 24.41
N PHE A 6 -1.89 7.64 23.80
CA PHE A 6 -2.70 6.55 24.35
C PHE A 6 -2.80 5.42 23.33
N ARG A 7 -2.82 4.17 23.81
CA ARG A 7 -2.95 2.97 22.99
C ARG A 7 -4.33 2.38 23.17
N ILE A 8 -5.12 2.34 22.09
CA ILE A 8 -6.37 1.58 22.04
C ILE A 8 -6.06 0.15 21.58
N SER A 9 -6.42 -0.86 22.38
CA SER A 9 -6.32 -2.27 21.96
C SER A 9 -7.37 -2.63 20.88
N ALA A 10 -7.19 -3.71 20.12
CA ALA A 10 -8.18 -4.13 19.13
C ALA A 10 -9.57 -4.38 19.76
N GLU A 11 -9.60 -5.05 20.91
CA GLU A 11 -10.82 -5.31 21.70
C GLU A 11 -11.43 -4.03 22.29
N GLU A 12 -10.61 -3.04 22.63
CA GLU A 12 -11.08 -1.75 23.13
C GLU A 12 -11.63 -0.89 21.99
N ARG A 13 -10.97 -0.88 20.82
CA ARG A 13 -11.50 -0.24 19.62
C ARG A 13 -12.82 -0.87 19.21
N GLU A 14 -12.91 -2.19 19.23
CA GLU A 14 -14.13 -2.91 18.90
C GLU A 14 -15.23 -2.59 19.91
N ARG A 15 -14.97 -2.62 21.22
CA ARG A 15 -15.96 -2.16 22.22
C ARG A 15 -16.39 -0.70 22.03
N LEU A 16 -15.46 0.19 21.70
CA LEU A 16 -15.76 1.61 21.46
C LEU A 16 -16.50 1.87 20.14
N VAL A 17 -16.54 0.91 19.21
CA VAL A 17 -17.14 1.06 17.87
C VAL A 17 -18.37 0.17 17.67
N ALA A 18 -18.44 -0.98 18.35
CA ALA A 18 -19.36 -2.08 18.07
C ALA A 18 -20.43 -2.29 19.16
N GLU A 19 -20.68 -1.31 20.03
CA GLU A 19 -21.78 -1.44 21.00
C GLU A 19 -23.17 -1.57 20.36
N GLU A 20 -23.32 -1.38 19.04
CA GLU A 20 -24.66 -1.25 18.44
C GLU A 20 -25.02 -2.26 17.33
N VAL A 21 -24.09 -3.08 16.78
CA VAL A 21 -24.39 -3.82 15.53
C VAL A 21 -23.92 -5.29 15.55
N GLU A 22 -24.87 -6.24 15.46
CA GLU A 22 -24.57 -7.68 15.48
C GLU A 22 -24.08 -8.24 14.12
N GLU A 23 -24.32 -7.54 12.99
CA GLU A 23 -24.05 -8.08 11.64
C GLU A 23 -22.65 -7.75 11.08
N PHE A 24 -21.91 -6.86 11.73
CA PHE A 24 -20.60 -6.40 11.26
C PHE A 24 -19.57 -6.36 12.41
N PRO A 25 -18.28 -6.66 12.15
CA PRO A 25 -17.69 -7.01 10.86
C PRO A 25 -17.95 -8.47 10.44
N ILE A 26 -18.07 -8.71 9.13
CA ILE A 26 -18.26 -10.07 8.58
C ILE A 26 -17.02 -10.92 8.84
N ASN A 27 -17.21 -12.13 9.36
CA ASN A 27 -16.13 -13.09 9.49
C ASN A 27 -15.70 -13.60 8.11
N THR A 28 -14.51 -13.20 7.66
CA THR A 28 -13.91 -13.65 6.41
C THR A 28 -12.96 -14.82 6.68
N PRO A 29 -13.08 -15.96 5.97
CA PRO A 29 -12.16 -17.08 6.16
C PRO A 29 -10.71 -16.67 5.97
N LYS A 30 -9.79 -17.32 6.69
CA LYS A 30 -8.37 -17.02 6.66
C LYS A 30 -7.85 -16.95 5.21
N TYR A 31 -7.03 -15.93 4.94
CA TYR A 31 -6.43 -15.61 3.64
C TYR A 31 -7.36 -15.05 2.56
N THR A 32 -8.69 -15.08 2.73
CA THR A 32 -9.61 -14.54 1.71
C THR A 32 -9.46 -13.03 1.52
N THR A 33 -9.10 -12.27 2.54
CA THR A 33 -8.83 -10.84 2.44
C THR A 33 -7.62 -10.50 1.58
N TYR A 34 -6.61 -11.38 1.51
CA TYR A 34 -5.46 -11.25 0.60
C TYR A 34 -5.84 -11.46 -0.87
N LEU A 35 -7.02 -12.02 -1.14
CA LEU A 35 -7.62 -12.11 -2.46
C LEU A 35 -8.58 -10.93 -2.73
N LEU A 36 -9.48 -10.66 -1.78
CA LEU A 36 -10.54 -9.66 -1.93
C LEU A 36 -9.97 -8.24 -2.03
N ASN A 37 -8.99 -7.87 -1.20
CA ASN A 37 -8.46 -6.51 -1.19
C ASN A 37 -7.78 -6.15 -2.52
N PRO A 38 -6.87 -6.97 -3.09
CA PRO A 38 -6.34 -6.68 -4.41
C PRO A 38 -7.40 -6.72 -5.50
N ALA A 39 -8.37 -7.64 -5.43
CA ALA A 39 -9.44 -7.74 -6.43
C ALA A 39 -10.25 -6.44 -6.49
N ILE A 40 -10.66 -5.90 -5.33
CA ILE A 40 -11.40 -4.63 -5.19
C ILE A 40 -10.61 -3.46 -5.77
N ASN A 41 -9.31 -3.37 -5.45
CA ASN A 41 -8.45 -2.30 -5.95
C ASN A 41 -8.22 -2.39 -7.46
N LEU A 42 -7.97 -3.60 -7.98
CA LEU A 42 -7.76 -3.83 -9.42
C LEU A 42 -9.03 -3.62 -10.24
N SER A 43 -10.21 -3.99 -9.70
CA SER A 43 -11.50 -3.69 -10.32
C SER A 43 -11.94 -2.25 -10.11
N GLN A 44 -11.25 -1.50 -9.27
CA GLN A 44 -11.60 -0.12 -8.91
C GLN A 44 -13.04 0.00 -8.38
N SER A 45 -13.53 -1.05 -7.71
CA SER A 45 -14.92 -1.11 -7.25
C SER A 45 -15.16 -0.27 -5.99
N ASN A 46 -14.10 0.14 -5.30
CA ASN A 46 -14.12 1.02 -4.13
C ASN A 46 -13.86 2.50 -4.48
N ARG A 47 -13.85 2.86 -5.77
CA ARG A 47 -13.59 4.24 -6.18
C ARG A 47 -14.79 5.15 -5.87
N PRO A 48 -14.56 6.47 -5.68
CA PRO A 48 -15.61 7.42 -5.36
C PRO A 48 -16.78 7.44 -6.34
N GLU A 49 -16.52 7.23 -7.63
CA GLU A 49 -17.57 7.15 -8.66
C GLU A 49 -18.53 5.95 -8.48
N VAL A 50 -18.12 4.92 -7.74
CA VAL A 50 -18.92 3.71 -7.49
C VAL A 50 -19.59 3.79 -6.13
N VAL A 51 -18.80 3.90 -5.06
CA VAL A 51 -19.29 3.82 -3.67
C VAL A 51 -19.60 5.18 -3.06
N GLY A 52 -19.24 6.27 -3.73
CA GLY A 52 -19.30 7.64 -3.21
C GLY A 52 -17.98 8.08 -2.59
N GLN A 53 -17.80 9.39 -2.45
CA GLN A 53 -16.63 9.97 -1.78
C GLN A 53 -16.76 9.80 -0.25
N MET A 54 -16.24 8.71 0.29
CA MET A 54 -16.48 8.29 1.68
C MET A 54 -16.10 9.33 2.72
N SER A 55 -15.03 10.10 2.52
CA SER A 55 -14.65 11.19 3.43
C SER A 55 -15.71 12.29 3.51
N GLU A 56 -16.27 12.69 2.37
CA GLU A 56 -17.31 13.73 2.33
C GLU A 56 -18.63 13.22 2.89
N ILE A 57 -18.98 11.96 2.60
CA ILE A 57 -20.23 11.36 3.04
C ILE A 57 -20.23 11.16 4.56
N ILE A 58 -19.13 10.68 5.15
CA ILE A 58 -19.06 10.50 6.61
C ILE A 58 -19.00 11.84 7.35
N ASP A 59 -18.38 12.87 6.76
CA ASP A 59 -18.36 14.22 7.34
C ASP A 59 -19.75 14.87 7.31
N ASP A 60 -20.51 14.67 6.22
CA ASP A 60 -21.91 15.12 6.12
C ASP A 60 -22.80 14.40 7.13
N PHE A 61 -22.63 13.08 7.29
CA PHE A 61 -23.32 12.31 8.33
C PHE A 61 -23.06 12.88 9.71
N ARG A 62 -21.79 13.04 10.10
CA ARG A 62 -21.40 13.55 11.43
C ARG A 62 -21.88 14.97 11.69
N THR A 63 -21.99 15.80 10.66
CA THR A 63 -22.52 17.17 10.79
C THR A 63 -24.03 17.15 11.06
N LYS A 64 -24.77 16.24 10.44
CA LYS A 64 -26.23 16.11 10.57
C LYS A 64 -26.64 15.28 11.79
N HIS A 65 -25.79 14.33 12.19
CA HIS A 65 -26.00 13.35 13.25
C HIS A 65 -24.78 13.38 14.20
N PRO A 66 -24.61 14.45 15.00
CA PRO A 66 -23.45 14.59 15.89
C PRO A 66 -23.35 13.49 16.95
N ASP A 67 -24.50 12.93 17.34
CA ASP A 67 -24.62 11.80 18.27
C ASP A 67 -25.13 10.53 17.55
N GLY A 68 -24.92 10.43 16.23
CA GLY A 68 -25.47 9.34 15.40
C GLY A 68 -24.81 7.98 15.65
N THR A 69 -25.62 6.93 15.66
CA THR A 69 -25.21 5.53 15.81
C THR A 69 -24.68 4.94 14.51
N PHE A 70 -24.21 3.69 14.54
CA PHE A 70 -23.88 2.98 13.30
C PHE A 70 -25.13 2.65 12.49
N GLU A 71 -26.26 2.33 13.13
CA GLU A 71 -27.56 2.15 12.47
C GLU A 71 -27.97 3.42 11.72
N ASP A 72 -27.85 4.58 12.37
CA ASP A 72 -28.13 5.87 11.73
C ASP A 72 -27.22 6.08 10.52
N TRP A 73 -25.96 5.64 10.59
CA TRP A 73 -25.03 5.69 9.46
C TRP A 73 -25.47 4.78 8.30
N ILE A 74 -25.89 3.54 8.57
CA ILE A 74 -26.40 2.62 7.55
C ILE A 74 -27.59 3.26 6.84
N GLU A 75 -28.58 3.71 7.60
CA GLU A 75 -29.79 4.34 7.07
C GLU A 75 -29.44 5.58 6.25
N PHE A 76 -28.57 6.45 6.79
CA PHE A 76 -28.13 7.66 6.11
C PHE A 76 -27.44 7.34 4.77
N TYR A 77 -26.50 6.41 4.75
CA TYR A 77 -25.80 6.03 3.52
C TYR A 77 -26.76 5.38 2.51
N PHE A 78 -27.65 4.50 2.96
CA PHE A 78 -28.59 3.80 2.09
C PHE A 78 -29.62 4.74 1.49
N GLU A 79 -30.24 5.60 2.30
CA GLU A 79 -31.31 6.50 1.87
C GLU A 79 -30.82 7.75 1.15
N LYS A 80 -29.75 8.41 1.65
CA LYS A 80 -29.28 9.68 1.07
C LYS A 80 -28.34 9.51 -0.11
N TYR A 81 -27.64 8.38 -0.16
CA TYR A 81 -26.58 8.16 -1.15
C TYR A 81 -26.82 6.93 -2.03
N ASP A 82 -28.02 6.34 -2.05
CA ASP A 82 -28.33 5.10 -2.76
C ASP A 82 -27.40 3.94 -2.38
N GLY A 83 -27.00 3.84 -1.11
CA GLY A 83 -25.94 2.95 -0.66
C GLY A 83 -26.11 1.49 -1.08
N GLU A 84 -27.34 0.93 -1.01
CA GLU A 84 -27.60 -0.44 -1.49
C GLU A 84 -27.27 -0.63 -2.98
N ARG A 85 -27.70 0.31 -3.82
CA ARG A 85 -27.43 0.28 -5.26
C ARG A 85 -25.93 0.37 -5.53
N ARG A 86 -25.22 1.21 -4.78
CA ARG A 86 -23.77 1.39 -4.90
C ARG A 86 -22.99 0.16 -4.48
N LEU A 87 -23.35 -0.46 -3.36
CA LEU A 87 -22.75 -1.70 -2.89
C LEU A 87 -22.99 -2.85 -3.87
N LYS A 88 -24.20 -2.93 -4.46
CA LYS A 88 -24.50 -3.89 -5.52
C LYS A 88 -23.62 -3.66 -6.75
N GLU A 89 -23.52 -2.42 -7.22
CA GLU A 89 -22.68 -2.07 -8.37
C GLU A 89 -21.18 -2.36 -8.11
N ALA A 90 -20.68 -1.99 -6.93
CA ALA A 90 -19.32 -2.30 -6.51
C ALA A 90 -19.06 -3.82 -6.48
N THR A 91 -20.03 -4.59 -6.00
CA THR A 91 -19.97 -6.06 -5.98
C THR A 91 -19.92 -6.63 -7.40
N GLU A 92 -20.80 -6.19 -8.30
CA GLU A 92 -20.84 -6.61 -9.70
C GLU A 92 -19.53 -6.27 -10.45
N ARG A 93 -18.88 -5.15 -10.12
CA ARG A 93 -17.55 -4.79 -10.64
C ARG A 93 -16.43 -5.67 -10.07
N ALA A 94 -16.50 -6.04 -8.80
CA ALA A 94 -15.44 -6.78 -8.11
C ALA A 94 -15.44 -8.28 -8.44
N VAL A 95 -16.62 -8.92 -8.52
CA VAL A 95 -16.77 -10.38 -8.67
C VAL A 95 -15.99 -10.93 -9.89
N PRO A 96 -16.00 -10.31 -11.07
CA PRO A 96 -15.19 -10.77 -12.20
C PRO A 96 -13.68 -10.78 -11.92
N MET A 97 -13.17 -9.81 -11.16
CA MET A 97 -11.76 -9.76 -10.79
C MET A 97 -11.42 -10.81 -9.72
N VAL A 98 -12.31 -11.01 -8.74
CA VAL A 98 -12.16 -12.10 -7.75
C VAL A 98 -12.06 -13.45 -8.45
N LYS A 99 -12.90 -13.71 -9.46
CA LYS A 99 -12.85 -14.93 -10.26
C LYS A 99 -11.52 -15.08 -11.01
N LYS A 100 -11.07 -14.03 -11.72
CA LYS A 100 -9.77 -14.04 -12.43
C LYS A 100 -8.60 -14.30 -11.49
N MET A 101 -8.60 -13.66 -10.32
CA MET A 101 -7.55 -13.88 -9.32
C MET A 101 -7.58 -15.30 -8.77
N LYS A 102 -8.76 -15.86 -8.49
CA LYS A 102 -8.90 -17.25 -8.07
C LYS A 102 -8.31 -18.21 -9.12
N GLU A 103 -8.66 -18.02 -10.39
CA GLU A 103 -8.11 -18.81 -11.51
C GLU A 103 -6.59 -18.63 -11.67
N ALA A 104 -6.04 -17.45 -11.34
CA ALA A 104 -4.59 -17.23 -11.32
C ALA A 104 -3.91 -17.93 -10.13
N PHE A 105 -4.53 -17.90 -8.95
CA PHE A 105 -4.04 -18.62 -7.78
C PHE A 105 -4.06 -20.14 -7.98
N ASP A 106 -5.04 -20.68 -8.71
CA ASP A 106 -5.10 -22.10 -9.05
C ASP A 106 -3.93 -22.54 -9.96
N GLN A 107 -3.26 -21.61 -10.63
CA GLN A 107 -2.06 -21.87 -11.44
C GLN A 107 -0.76 -21.81 -10.65
N VAL A 108 -0.80 -21.38 -9.38
CA VAL A 108 0.40 -21.29 -8.54
C VAL A 108 0.79 -22.70 -8.09
N ASP A 109 1.90 -23.19 -8.64
CA ASP A 109 2.48 -24.47 -8.29
C ASP A 109 3.87 -24.32 -7.67
N LYS A 110 4.47 -25.47 -7.33
CA LYS A 110 5.79 -25.55 -6.71
C LYS A 110 6.88 -24.95 -7.61
N ASP A 111 6.81 -25.18 -8.91
CA ASP A 111 7.85 -24.77 -9.85
C ASP A 111 7.79 -23.26 -10.11
N MET A 112 6.59 -22.70 -10.29
CA MET A 112 6.37 -21.25 -10.35
C MET A 112 6.86 -20.58 -9.07
N THR A 113 6.54 -21.14 -7.90
CA THR A 113 7.00 -20.62 -6.60
C THR A 113 8.52 -20.65 -6.49
N HIS A 114 9.15 -21.77 -6.85
CA HIS A 114 10.61 -21.89 -6.81
C HIS A 114 11.30 -20.91 -7.76
N ASN A 115 10.79 -20.77 -8.98
CA ASN A 115 11.34 -19.85 -9.98
C ASN A 115 11.18 -18.39 -9.55
N TYR A 116 10.05 -18.02 -8.96
CA TYR A 116 9.85 -16.67 -8.41
C TYR A 116 10.85 -16.35 -7.28
N LEU A 117 11.07 -17.30 -6.35
CA LEU A 117 12.09 -17.15 -5.30
C LEU A 117 13.50 -17.06 -5.87
N ARG A 118 13.81 -17.86 -6.90
CA ARG A 118 15.10 -17.84 -7.58
C ARG A 118 15.35 -16.48 -8.26
N ASP A 119 14.36 -15.93 -8.95
CA ASP A 119 14.44 -14.58 -9.54
C ASP A 119 14.70 -13.52 -8.47
N LEU A 120 13.93 -13.57 -7.37
CA LEU A 120 14.07 -12.63 -6.26
C LEU A 120 15.48 -12.66 -5.64
N VAL A 121 16.04 -13.85 -5.42
CA VAL A 121 17.32 -14.04 -4.72
C VAL A 121 18.53 -13.88 -5.65
N LEU A 122 18.45 -14.35 -6.88
CA LEU A 122 19.60 -14.36 -7.79
C LEU A 122 19.61 -13.14 -8.71
N PHE A 123 18.49 -12.87 -9.38
CA PHE A 123 18.44 -11.87 -10.42
C PHE A 123 18.24 -10.46 -9.85
N LYS A 124 17.21 -10.27 -9.03
CA LYS A 124 16.90 -8.95 -8.45
C LYS A 124 17.98 -8.46 -7.48
N THR A 125 18.61 -9.36 -6.74
CA THR A 125 19.76 -9.01 -5.90
C THR A 125 20.94 -8.57 -6.75
N TYR A 126 21.27 -9.30 -7.82
CA TYR A 126 22.39 -8.96 -8.70
C TYR A 126 22.16 -7.66 -9.49
N GLU A 127 20.98 -7.48 -10.12
CA GLU A 127 20.67 -6.22 -10.81
C GLU A 127 20.63 -5.03 -9.84
N GLY A 128 20.16 -5.20 -8.60
CA GLY A 128 20.24 -4.15 -7.58
C GLY A 128 21.68 -3.72 -7.28
N PHE A 129 22.63 -4.65 -7.23
CA PHE A 129 24.06 -4.35 -7.12
C PHE A 129 24.61 -3.66 -8.37
N ASP A 130 24.14 -4.06 -9.56
CA ASP A 130 24.57 -3.45 -10.83
C ASP A 130 24.11 -1.98 -10.96
N ILE A 131 22.92 -1.66 -10.43
CA ILE A 131 22.42 -0.27 -10.34
C ILE A 131 23.33 0.57 -9.44
N GLN A 132 23.70 0.06 -8.27
CA GLN A 132 24.61 0.77 -7.36
C GLN A 132 25.98 1.03 -8.02
N GLU A 133 26.57 0.01 -8.65
CA GLU A 133 27.85 0.15 -9.35
C GLU A 133 27.74 1.11 -10.55
N THR A 134 26.62 1.07 -11.28
CA THR A 134 26.34 1.99 -12.40
C THR A 134 26.29 3.44 -11.92
N ILE A 135 25.61 3.72 -10.81
CA ILE A 135 25.57 5.05 -10.20
C ILE A 135 26.98 5.47 -9.76
N LEU A 136 27.71 4.60 -9.04
CA LEU A 136 29.08 4.90 -8.59
C LEU A 136 30.03 5.21 -9.76
N ARG A 137 29.96 4.46 -10.86
CA ARG A 137 30.75 4.73 -12.07
C ARG A 137 30.41 6.09 -12.66
N LYS A 138 29.12 6.39 -12.80
CA LYS A 138 28.68 7.68 -13.34
C LYS A 138 29.14 8.85 -12.48
N LEU A 139 29.12 8.70 -11.15
CA LEU A 139 29.61 9.72 -10.23
C LEU A 139 31.13 9.89 -10.33
N ARG A 140 31.91 8.80 -10.39
CA ARG A 140 33.36 8.85 -10.61
C ARG A 140 33.71 9.64 -11.86
N ASP A 141 33.01 9.38 -12.97
CA ASP A 141 33.21 10.09 -14.23
C ASP A 141 32.80 11.57 -14.14
N MET A 142 31.72 11.89 -13.41
CA MET A 142 31.21 13.26 -13.29
C MET A 142 32.11 14.18 -12.45
N TYR A 143 32.75 13.63 -11.43
CA TYR A 143 33.55 14.39 -10.46
C TYR A 143 35.05 14.20 -10.61
N ASP A 144 35.49 13.31 -11.52
CA ASP A 144 36.89 12.90 -11.67
C ASP A 144 37.54 12.54 -10.32
N ALA A 145 36.81 11.73 -9.54
CA ALA A 145 37.16 11.37 -8.17
C ALA A 145 36.97 9.88 -7.94
N GLU A 146 37.76 9.31 -7.02
CA GLU A 146 37.52 7.95 -6.54
C GLU A 146 36.31 7.97 -5.60
N ILE A 147 35.20 7.39 -6.06
CA ILE A 147 33.95 7.26 -5.28
C ILE A 147 33.67 5.76 -5.15
N GLU A 148 33.62 5.30 -3.91
CA GLU A 148 33.36 3.91 -3.53
C GLU A 148 32.17 3.82 -2.58
N ARG A 149 31.58 2.62 -2.48
CA ARG A 149 30.53 2.35 -1.51
C ARG A 149 31.12 2.37 -0.10
N ALA A 150 30.40 2.97 0.86
CA ALA A 150 30.73 2.83 2.27
C ALA A 150 30.66 1.35 2.71
N THR A 151 31.65 0.90 3.47
CA THR A 151 31.59 -0.38 4.17
C THR A 151 30.75 -0.23 5.43
N PRO A 152 30.14 -1.31 5.97
CA PRO A 152 29.25 -1.21 7.15
C PRO A 152 29.89 -0.54 8.38
N ASP A 153 31.21 -0.67 8.55
CA ASP A 153 32.02 -0.02 9.60
C ASP A 153 32.26 1.48 9.35
N ARG A 154 32.07 1.94 8.11
CA ARG A 154 32.16 3.36 7.70
C ARG A 154 30.80 4.03 7.54
N GLU A 155 29.70 3.27 7.57
CA GLU A 155 28.33 3.82 7.58
C GLU A 155 27.99 4.54 8.91
N GLU A 156 28.79 4.37 9.98
CA GLU A 156 28.73 5.19 11.20
C GLU A 156 29.36 6.60 11.02
N ILE A 157 30.08 6.82 9.92
CA ILE A 157 30.58 8.12 9.48
C ILE A 157 29.53 8.70 8.55
N ASP A 158 29.22 10.00 8.69
CA ASP A 158 28.24 10.79 7.94
C ASP A 158 28.49 10.78 6.42
N ALA A 159 28.30 9.62 5.78
CA ALA A 159 28.52 9.40 4.38
C ALA A 159 27.32 9.96 3.60
N PRO A 160 27.57 10.74 2.54
CA PRO A 160 26.49 11.34 1.77
C PRO A 160 25.60 10.27 1.15
N ILE A 161 24.28 10.38 1.38
CA ILE A 161 23.30 9.45 0.87
C ILE A 161 22.90 9.87 -0.55
N VAL A 162 22.83 8.88 -1.45
CA VAL A 162 22.36 9.04 -2.82
C VAL A 162 21.07 8.25 -2.98
N TYR A 163 20.00 8.94 -3.37
CA TYR A 163 18.70 8.31 -3.66
C TYR A 163 18.54 8.12 -5.15
N TYR A 164 17.87 7.04 -5.56
CA TYR A 164 17.49 6.85 -6.95
C TYR A 164 16.06 6.34 -7.06
N ASP A 165 15.40 6.73 -8.14
CA ASP A 165 14.11 6.20 -8.55
C ASP A 165 14.25 5.59 -9.95
N GLU A 166 13.95 4.30 -10.05
CA GLU A 166 14.02 3.53 -11.29
C GLU A 166 12.62 3.30 -11.85
N ASN A 167 12.44 3.67 -13.11
CA ASN A 167 11.30 3.26 -13.88
C ASN A 167 11.41 1.77 -14.24
N LYS A 168 10.62 0.94 -13.55
CA LYS A 168 10.59 -0.53 -13.70
C LYS A 168 10.25 -1.03 -15.11
N THR A 169 9.77 -0.17 -16.01
CA THR A 169 9.37 -0.55 -17.38
C THR A 169 10.48 -0.32 -18.40
N ASN A 170 11.20 0.79 -18.30
CA ASN A 170 12.24 1.16 -19.26
C ASN A 170 13.65 1.25 -18.65
N LYS A 171 13.80 0.91 -17.37
CA LYS A 171 15.04 0.95 -16.59
C LYS A 171 15.71 2.34 -16.52
N ALA A 172 15.00 3.41 -16.91
CA ALA A 172 15.51 4.76 -16.76
C ALA A 172 15.54 5.14 -15.28
N MET A 173 16.59 5.84 -14.85
CA MET A 173 16.78 6.21 -13.45
C MET A 173 16.92 7.73 -13.29
N THR A 174 16.33 8.26 -12.23
CA THR A 174 16.64 9.58 -11.71
C THR A 174 17.44 9.42 -10.44
N VAL A 175 18.56 10.14 -10.29
CA VAL A 175 19.48 10.03 -9.15
C VAL A 175 19.60 11.39 -8.47
N ASP A 176 19.29 11.44 -7.18
CA ASP A 176 19.48 12.60 -6.32
C ASP A 176 20.84 12.53 -5.62
N ILE A 177 21.68 13.53 -5.89
CA ILE A 177 23.05 13.64 -5.40
C ILE A 177 23.26 14.91 -4.55
N SER A 178 22.18 15.45 -3.97
CA SER A 178 22.20 16.72 -3.25
C SER A 178 23.12 16.71 -2.03
N GLU A 179 23.14 15.61 -1.26
CA GLU A 179 24.04 15.44 -0.12
C GLU A 179 25.50 15.32 -0.58
N LEU A 180 25.76 14.50 -1.60
CA LEU A 180 27.10 14.34 -2.18
C LEU A 180 27.66 15.67 -2.68
N LYS A 181 26.86 16.47 -3.39
CA LYS A 181 27.24 17.82 -3.83
C LYS A 181 27.60 18.75 -2.69
N SER A 182 26.95 18.59 -1.54
CA SER A 182 27.21 19.42 -0.36
C SER A 182 28.50 18.98 0.35
N ALA A 183 28.80 17.67 0.35
CA ALA A 183 30.01 17.10 0.91
C ALA A 183 31.27 17.31 0.05
N MET A 184 31.12 17.50 -1.26
CA MET A 184 32.25 17.71 -2.20
C MET A 184 32.61 19.20 -2.44
N LYS A 185 31.99 20.14 -1.71
CA LYS A 185 32.36 21.56 -1.70
C LYS A 185 33.48 21.85 -0.71
#